data_AF-F3ALG2-F1
#
_entry.id   AF-F3ALG2-F1
#
_cell.length_a   1.000
_cell.length_b   1.000
_cell.length_c   1.000
_cell.angle_alpha   90.00
_cell.angle_beta   90.00
_cell.angle_gamma   90.00
#
_symmetry.space_group_name_H-M   'P 1'
#
loop_
_entity.id
_entity.type
_entity.pdbx_description
1 polymer ?
#
loop_
_entity_poly.entity_id
_entity_poly.type
_entity_poly.pdbx_seq_one_letter_code
_entity_poly.pdbx_strand_id
1 'polypeptide(L)'
;MVRLYQEFLDGKTTDYIKRIFEKEGVRNWDGGTKWQATTLMSMLENEKYKDDALLQKSYTVDFLTKKRTQNKGEIQMFYVEDDHDAIISKRIWECVQLEIKRRKKHLKEHGTNSYSHRTESNPFVSKIICGDCNKAFARKGWRSSTGVDRKVWQCSEWYKFKEVMGCANRHVEEETLIKAYQMAWNALVENRADFMEQWTEQLQSENLLEGYRA
;
A
#
# COMPACT_ATOMS: atom_id res chain seq x y z
N MET A 1 9.79 -13.21 8.65
CA MET A 1 9.23 -13.36 7.30
C MET A 1 7.72 -13.33 7.30
N VAL A 2 7.04 -14.24 8.00
CA VAL A 2 5.57 -14.25 8.16
C VAL A 2 5.01 -12.89 8.62
N ARG A 3 5.66 -12.26 9.60
CA ARG A 3 5.27 -10.94 10.09
C ARG A 3 5.22 -9.85 9.00
N LEU A 4 6.15 -9.85 8.04
CA LEU A 4 6.15 -8.84 6.97
C LEU A 4 4.87 -8.92 6.12
N TYR A 5 4.43 -10.14 5.81
CA TYR A 5 3.22 -10.40 5.03
C TYR A 5 1.97 -9.96 5.80
N GLN A 6 1.87 -10.34 7.07
CA GLN A 6 0.75 -9.94 7.93
C GLN A 6 0.65 -8.42 8.06
N GLU A 7 1.74 -7.76 8.46
CA GLU A 7 1.76 -6.30 8.67
C GLU A 7 1.39 -5.54 7.39
N PHE A 8 1.78 -6.05 6.21
CA PHE A 8 1.41 -5.48 4.93
C PHE A 8 -0.08 -5.62 4.62
N LEU A 9 -0.65 -6.81 4.86
CA LEU A 9 -2.08 -7.09 4.67
C LEU A 9 -2.97 -6.33 5.65
N ASP A 10 -2.48 -6.09 6.88
CA ASP A 10 -3.11 -5.20 7.89
C ASP A 10 -3.16 -3.72 7.43
N GLY A 11 -2.62 -3.41 6.25
CA GLY A 11 -2.72 -2.08 5.64
C GLY A 11 -1.48 -1.21 5.81
N LYS A 12 -0.41 -1.72 6.44
CA LYS A 12 0.84 -0.96 6.57
C LYS A 12 1.58 -0.90 5.24
N THR A 13 2.29 0.21 5.01
CA THR A 13 3.19 0.34 3.86
C THR A 13 4.56 -0.22 4.21
N THR A 14 5.34 -0.64 3.20
CA THR A 14 6.70 -1.13 3.41
C THR A 14 7.61 -0.08 4.05
N ASP A 15 7.38 1.21 3.78
CA ASP A 15 8.07 2.30 4.48
C ASP A 15 7.74 2.33 5.97
N TYR A 16 6.48 2.13 6.34
CA TYR A 16 6.09 2.08 7.75
C TYR A 16 6.66 0.82 8.44
N ILE A 17 6.57 -0.34 7.80
CA ILE A 17 7.11 -1.60 8.32
C ILE A 17 8.62 -1.50 8.51
N LYS A 18 9.34 -0.91 7.55
CA LYS A 18 10.77 -0.60 7.67
C LYS A 18 11.07 0.16 8.97
N ARG A 19 10.34 1.25 9.25
CA ARG A 19 10.56 2.08 10.45
C ARG A 19 10.28 1.30 11.74
N ILE A 20 9.30 0.41 11.72
CA ILE A 20 9.01 -0.49 12.85
C ILE A 20 10.17 -1.47 13.06
N PHE A 21 10.62 -2.15 12.02
CA PHE A 21 11.74 -3.11 12.11
C PHE A 21 13.05 -2.45 12.55
N GLU A 22 13.33 -1.24 12.07
CA GLU A 22 14.48 -0.44 12.51
C GLU A 22 14.38 -0.07 13.99
N LYS A 23 13.20 0.36 14.46
CA LYS A 23 12.97 0.71 15.87
C LYS A 23 13.11 -0.50 16.81
N GLU A 24 12.71 -1.67 16.35
CA GLU A 24 12.79 -2.92 17.12
C GLU A 24 14.16 -3.61 17.01
N GLY A 25 15.07 -3.09 16.19
CA GLY A 25 16.41 -3.67 16.00
C GLY A 25 16.41 -5.01 15.26
N VAL A 26 15.41 -5.26 14.39
CA VAL A 26 15.34 -6.48 13.57
C VAL A 26 16.53 -6.48 12.60
N ARG A 27 17.37 -7.51 12.69
CA ARG A 27 18.55 -7.66 11.82
C ARG A 27 18.16 -8.07 10.41
N ASN A 28 18.79 -7.44 9.41
CA ASN A 28 18.67 -7.76 7.99
C ASN A 28 19.70 -8.87 7.62
N TRP A 29 19.82 -9.18 6.32
CA TRP A 29 20.74 -10.20 5.82
C TRP A 29 22.23 -9.81 5.91
N ASP A 30 22.55 -8.52 6.00
CA ASP A 30 23.92 -8.02 6.15
C ASP A 30 24.37 -7.89 7.62
N GLY A 31 23.48 -8.25 8.56
CA GLY A 31 23.70 -8.16 10.00
C GLY A 31 23.40 -6.77 10.58
N GLY A 32 23.14 -5.77 9.75
CA GLY A 32 22.68 -4.45 10.14
C GLY A 32 21.20 -4.42 10.50
N THR A 33 20.73 -3.26 10.97
CA THR A 33 19.32 -3.03 11.33
C THR A 33 18.62 -2.07 10.38
N LYS A 34 19.35 -1.52 9.39
CA LYS A 34 18.79 -0.59 8.40
C LYS A 34 18.08 -1.38 7.31
N TRP A 35 16.79 -1.12 7.14
CA TRP A 35 15.97 -1.77 6.14
C TRP A 35 15.71 -0.83 4.96
N GLN A 36 15.51 -1.39 3.77
CA GLN A 36 15.07 -0.62 2.61
C GLN A 36 13.67 -1.06 2.20
N ALA A 37 12.79 -0.10 1.94
CA ALA A 37 11.42 -0.38 1.55
C ALA A 37 11.35 -1.18 0.23
N THR A 38 12.29 -0.94 -0.69
CA THR A 38 12.45 -1.71 -1.93
C THR A 38 12.80 -3.17 -1.67
N THR A 39 13.65 -3.45 -0.67
CA THR A 39 13.96 -4.83 -0.29
C THR A 39 12.74 -5.53 0.29
N LEU A 40 12.00 -4.88 1.20
CA LEU A 40 10.75 -5.43 1.73
C LEU A 40 9.72 -5.69 0.62
N MET A 41 9.60 -4.79 -0.35
CA MET A 41 8.76 -5.00 -1.54
C MET A 41 9.22 -6.20 -2.36
N SER A 42 10.52 -6.33 -2.65
CA SER A 42 11.04 -7.49 -3.39
C SER A 42 10.79 -8.80 -2.65
N MET A 43 10.77 -8.78 -1.32
CA MET A 43 10.45 -9.94 -0.50
C MET A 43 8.96 -10.29 -0.57
N LEU A 44 8.07 -9.30 -0.64
CA LEU A 44 6.63 -9.53 -0.81
C LEU A 44 6.28 -10.06 -2.22
N GLU A 45 7.05 -9.70 -3.25
CA GLU A 45 6.81 -10.11 -4.65
C GLU A 45 7.56 -11.39 -5.05
N ASN A 46 8.43 -11.92 -4.19
CA ASN A 46 9.26 -13.08 -4.54
C ASN A 46 8.43 -14.37 -4.53
N GLU A 47 8.30 -15.00 -5.70
CA GLU A 47 7.58 -16.26 -5.89
C GLU A 47 8.20 -17.42 -5.11
N LYS A 48 9.48 -17.33 -4.74
CA LYS A 48 10.14 -18.37 -3.94
C LYS A 48 9.50 -18.59 -2.58
N TYR A 49 8.98 -17.53 -1.95
CA TYR A 49 8.30 -17.71 -0.67
C TYR A 49 6.97 -18.46 -0.79
N LYS A 50 6.50 -18.53 -2.04
CA LYS A 50 5.61 -19.50 -2.65
C LYS A 50 5.75 -20.94 -2.21
N ASP A 51 6.97 -21.47 -2.39
CA ASP A 51 7.31 -22.76 -3.03
C ASP A 51 7.64 -22.74 -4.54
N ASP A 52 7.48 -21.63 -5.26
CA ASP A 52 7.72 -21.62 -6.72
C ASP A 52 9.10 -21.08 -7.11
N ALA A 53 9.62 -21.47 -8.28
CA ALA A 53 10.88 -20.97 -8.79
C ALA A 53 10.80 -20.53 -10.25
N LEU A 54 11.09 -19.24 -10.50
CA LEU A 54 11.34 -18.75 -11.86
C LEU A 54 12.85 -18.72 -12.14
N LEU A 55 13.27 -19.65 -13.00
CA LEU A 55 14.66 -19.81 -13.42
C LEU A 55 15.00 -18.90 -14.60
N GLN A 56 16.29 -18.59 -14.75
CA GLN A 56 16.82 -17.76 -15.84
C GLN A 56 16.23 -16.34 -15.96
N LYS A 57 15.89 -15.69 -14.83
CA LYS A 57 15.51 -14.27 -14.78
C LYS A 57 16.58 -13.31 -15.35
N SER A 58 17.83 -13.77 -15.45
CA SER A 58 18.92 -13.04 -16.06
C SER A 58 19.87 -14.00 -16.77
N TYR A 59 20.52 -13.54 -17.83
CA TYR A 59 21.46 -14.32 -18.63
C TYR A 59 22.74 -13.50 -18.91
N THR A 60 23.80 -14.20 -19.30
CA THR A 60 25.07 -13.59 -19.69
C THR A 60 24.99 -13.25 -21.18
N VAL A 61 25.05 -11.96 -21.51
CA VAL A 61 24.98 -11.46 -22.90
C VAL A 61 26.28 -11.71 -23.64
N ASP A 62 27.39 -11.50 -22.94
CA ASP A 62 28.73 -11.63 -23.49
C ASP A 62 29.59 -12.42 -22.52
N PHE A 63 30.10 -13.54 -23.00
CA PHE A 63 30.91 -14.48 -22.24
C PHE A 63 32.32 -13.93 -21.92
N LEU A 64 32.86 -13.02 -22.75
CA LEU A 64 34.17 -12.41 -22.48
C LEU A 64 34.06 -11.37 -21.36
N THR A 65 33.09 -10.46 -21.45
CA THR A 65 32.91 -9.40 -20.44
C THR A 65 32.14 -9.88 -19.21
N LYS A 66 31.58 -11.10 -19.23
CA LYS A 66 30.68 -11.66 -18.20
C LYS A 66 29.50 -10.74 -17.87
N LYS A 67 29.11 -9.88 -18.82
CA LYS A 67 28.03 -8.91 -18.65
C LYS A 67 26.69 -9.65 -18.56
N ARG A 68 25.99 -9.50 -17.43
CA ARG A 68 24.66 -10.08 -17.21
C ARG A 68 23.57 -9.02 -17.41
N THR A 69 22.47 -9.42 -18.04
CA THR A 69 21.27 -8.59 -18.20
C THR A 69 20.03 -9.35 -17.73
N GLN A 70 18.98 -8.62 -17.38
CA GLN A 70 17.66 -9.20 -17.08
C GLN A 70 17.07 -9.79 -18.36
N ASN A 71 16.48 -10.98 -18.24
CA ASN A 71 15.81 -11.67 -19.33
C ASN A 71 14.39 -11.10 -19.48
N LYS A 72 14.12 -10.46 -20.62
CA LYS A 72 12.82 -9.92 -21.03
C LYS A 72 12.14 -10.82 -22.08
N GLY A 73 12.66 -12.02 -22.30
CA GLY A 73 12.19 -12.98 -23.30
C GLY A 73 13.22 -13.30 -24.37
N GLU A 74 14.47 -12.82 -24.24
CA GLU A 74 15.56 -13.16 -25.16
C GLU A 74 15.94 -14.65 -25.06
N ILE A 75 15.77 -15.25 -23.88
CA ILE A 75 15.97 -16.69 -23.65
C ILE A 75 14.72 -17.24 -22.94
N GLN A 76 14.40 -18.51 -23.17
CA GLN A 76 13.32 -19.19 -22.48
C GLN A 76 13.52 -19.17 -20.96
N MET A 77 12.53 -18.65 -20.23
CA MET A 77 12.46 -18.78 -18.78
C MET A 77 11.63 -20.01 -18.42
N PHE A 78 12.01 -20.69 -17.35
CA PHE A 78 11.29 -21.86 -16.83
C PHE A 78 10.67 -21.52 -15.49
N TYR A 79 9.36 -21.73 -15.38
CA TYR A 79 8.62 -21.61 -14.13
C TYR A 79 8.36 -23.01 -13.59
N VAL A 80 8.84 -23.28 -12.37
CA VAL A 80 8.66 -24.54 -11.68
C VAL A 80 7.75 -24.29 -10.49
N GLU A 81 6.64 -25.02 -10.43
CA GLU A 81 5.73 -25.03 -9.29
C GLU A 81 6.18 -26.06 -8.25
N ASP A 82 5.95 -25.78 -6.97
CA ASP A 82 6.24 -26.71 -5.86
C ASP A 82 7.71 -27.19 -5.83
N ASP A 83 8.65 -26.28 -6.07
CA ASP A 83 10.10 -26.54 -6.16
C ASP A 83 10.74 -26.82 -4.78
N HIS A 84 10.24 -26.18 -3.71
CA HIS A 84 10.74 -26.33 -2.34
C HIS A 84 9.67 -26.02 -1.29
N ASP A 85 9.94 -26.29 -0.02
CA ASP A 85 8.98 -26.02 1.05
C ASP A 85 8.62 -24.53 1.15
N ALA A 86 7.32 -24.24 1.04
CA ALA A 86 6.76 -22.90 1.13
C ALA A 86 7.09 -22.22 2.46
N ILE A 87 7.60 -20.98 2.41
CA ILE A 87 7.76 -20.15 3.61
C ILE A 87 6.42 -19.50 3.99
N ILE A 88 5.59 -19.19 3.00
CA ILE A 88 4.27 -18.55 3.14
C ILE A 88 3.27 -19.35 2.29
N SER A 89 2.07 -19.60 2.82
CA SER A 89 1.03 -20.28 2.04
C SER A 89 0.72 -19.52 0.74
N LYS A 90 0.50 -20.24 -0.37
CA LYS A 90 0.11 -19.67 -1.68
C LYS A 90 -1.02 -18.65 -1.56
N ARG A 91 -2.06 -18.95 -0.78
CA ARG A 91 -3.20 -18.05 -0.50
C ARG A 91 -2.77 -16.67 0.01
N ILE A 92 -1.95 -16.62 1.07
CA ILE A 92 -1.47 -15.35 1.66
C ILE A 92 -0.59 -14.58 0.68
N TRP A 93 0.28 -15.27 -0.06
CA TRP A 93 1.11 -14.64 -1.07
C TRP A 93 0.26 -13.99 -2.18
N GLU A 94 -0.77 -14.69 -2.65
CA GLU A 94 -1.72 -14.18 -3.64
C GLU A 94 -2.52 -12.98 -3.12
N CYS A 95 -3.00 -13.03 -1.87
CA CYS A 95 -3.64 -11.87 -1.21
C CYS A 95 -2.72 -10.64 -1.23
N VAL A 96 -1.42 -10.82 -0.96
CA VAL A 96 -0.44 -9.73 -1.02
C VAL A 96 -0.31 -9.18 -2.44
N GLN A 97 -0.25 -10.03 -3.47
CA GLN A 97 -0.19 -9.56 -4.86
C GLN A 97 -1.44 -8.80 -5.27
N LEU A 98 -2.62 -9.29 -4.89
CA LEU A 98 -3.88 -8.60 -5.11
C LEU A 98 -3.91 -7.24 -4.40
N GLU A 99 -3.37 -7.16 -3.18
CA GLU A 99 -3.29 -5.91 -2.44
C GLU A 99 -2.33 -4.91 -3.10
N ILE A 100 -1.18 -5.37 -3.60
CA ILE A 100 -0.25 -4.54 -4.38
C ILE A 100 -0.96 -3.99 -5.63
N LYS A 101 -1.70 -4.84 -6.36
CA LYS A 101 -2.48 -4.43 -7.55
C LYS A 101 -3.56 -3.42 -7.18
N ARG A 102 -4.33 -3.66 -6.11
CA ARG A 102 -5.36 -2.75 -5.59
C ARG A 102 -4.77 -1.38 -5.27
N ARG A 103 -3.65 -1.33 -4.53
CA ARG A 103 -2.97 -0.08 -4.18
C ARG A 103 -2.50 0.65 -5.44
N LYS A 104 -1.85 -0.04 -6.39
CA LYS A 104 -1.41 0.56 -7.67
C LYS A 104 -2.59 1.15 -8.46
N LYS A 105 -3.73 0.46 -8.53
CA LYS A 105 -4.96 0.97 -9.17
C LYS A 105 -5.44 2.25 -8.50
N HIS A 106 -5.55 2.25 -7.17
CA HIS A 106 -5.95 3.43 -6.38
C HIS A 106 -5.08 4.66 -6.66
N LEU A 107 -3.75 4.48 -6.73
CA LEU A 107 -2.81 5.57 -7.04
C LEU A 107 -3.09 6.19 -8.41
N LYS A 108 -3.27 5.35 -9.42
CA LYS A 108 -3.52 5.77 -10.81
C LYS A 108 -4.86 6.49 -10.94
N GLU A 109 -5.91 5.93 -10.32
CA GLU A 109 -7.27 6.47 -10.37
C GLU A 109 -7.35 7.86 -9.74
N HIS A 110 -6.85 7.98 -8.52
CA HIS A 110 -6.97 9.21 -7.73
C HIS A 110 -5.79 10.19 -7.89
N GLY A 111 -4.85 9.89 -8.78
CA GLY A 111 -3.72 10.78 -9.12
C GLY A 111 -2.81 11.08 -7.92
N THR A 112 -2.53 10.08 -7.08
CA THR A 112 -1.64 10.21 -5.92
C THR A 112 -0.42 9.31 -6.06
N ASN A 113 0.73 9.77 -5.56
CA ASN A 113 2.01 9.06 -5.70
C ASN A 113 2.27 8.07 -4.56
N SER A 114 1.46 8.07 -3.49
CA SER A 114 1.62 7.16 -2.37
C SER A 114 0.28 6.77 -1.76
N TYR A 115 0.16 5.50 -1.36
CA TYR A 115 -1.09 4.96 -0.79
C TYR A 115 -1.32 5.42 0.65
N SER A 116 -0.23 5.65 1.37
CA SER A 116 -0.21 6.29 2.68
C SER A 116 1.20 6.80 2.97
N HIS A 117 1.33 7.84 3.79
CA HIS A 117 2.64 8.40 4.14
C HIS A 117 2.60 9.00 5.54
N ARG A 118 3.50 8.52 6.41
CA ARG A 118 3.59 8.93 7.82
C ARG A 118 2.20 8.98 8.49
N THR A 119 1.50 7.84 8.46
CA THR A 119 0.13 7.69 8.98
C THR A 119 0.00 8.07 10.45
N GLU A 120 1.11 7.99 11.21
CA GLU A 120 1.14 8.39 12.62
C GLU A 120 0.87 9.90 12.81
N SER A 121 1.20 10.71 11.80
CA SER A 121 1.02 12.16 11.81
C SER A 121 0.01 12.67 10.78
N ASN A 122 -0.33 11.84 9.79
CA ASN A 122 -1.26 12.16 8.70
C ASN A 122 -2.19 10.97 8.42
N PRO A 123 -3.23 10.75 9.23
CA PRO A 123 -4.05 9.54 9.17
C PRO A 123 -4.85 9.39 7.87
N PHE A 124 -5.28 10.50 7.25
CA PHE A 124 -6.16 10.48 6.08
C PHE A 124 -5.45 10.61 4.73
N VAL A 125 -4.11 10.50 4.67
CA VAL A 125 -3.34 10.71 3.43
C VAL A 125 -3.78 9.72 2.37
N SER A 126 -4.11 10.24 1.18
CA SER A 126 -4.58 9.46 0.04
C SER A 126 -5.86 8.65 0.30
N LYS A 127 -6.59 8.94 1.39
CA LYS A 127 -7.89 8.31 1.73
C LYS A 127 -9.08 9.18 1.37
N ILE A 128 -8.92 10.50 1.46
CA ILE A 128 -9.99 11.44 1.14
C ILE A 128 -9.94 11.72 -0.36
N ILE A 129 -11.03 11.40 -1.05
CA ILE A 129 -11.17 11.56 -2.49
C ILE A 129 -12.18 12.68 -2.78
N CYS A 130 -11.83 13.54 -3.73
CA CYS A 130 -12.70 14.62 -4.20
C CYS A 130 -13.93 14.06 -4.93
N GLY A 131 -15.13 14.46 -4.50
CA GLY A 131 -16.37 14.11 -5.21
C GLY A 131 -16.48 14.72 -6.61
N ASP A 132 -15.82 15.86 -6.86
CA ASP A 132 -15.98 16.58 -8.13
C ASP A 132 -14.99 16.13 -9.21
N CYS A 133 -13.71 15.92 -8.83
CA CYS A 133 -12.65 15.60 -9.79
C CYS A 133 -12.00 14.23 -9.57
N ASN A 134 -12.49 13.46 -8.59
CA ASN A 134 -11.99 12.12 -8.23
C ASN A 134 -10.50 12.07 -7.83
N LYS A 135 -9.87 13.21 -7.52
CA LYS A 135 -8.47 13.28 -7.07
C LYS A 135 -8.35 13.27 -5.55
N ALA A 136 -7.26 12.74 -5.05
CA ALA A 136 -6.99 12.68 -3.62
C ALA A 136 -6.80 14.10 -3.03
N PHE A 137 -7.32 14.31 -1.84
CA PHE A 137 -7.04 15.52 -1.06
C PHE A 137 -5.63 15.47 -0.48
N ALA A 138 -5.04 16.66 -0.31
CA ALA A 138 -3.77 16.86 0.34
C ALA A 138 -3.95 17.64 1.65
N ARG A 139 -3.21 17.25 2.69
CA ARG A 139 -3.14 17.98 3.96
C ARG A 139 -2.31 19.24 3.79
N LYS A 140 -2.81 20.37 4.28
CA LYS A 140 -2.15 21.69 4.27
C LYS A 140 -2.19 22.30 5.67
N GLY A 141 -1.12 23.01 6.04
CA GLY A 141 -1.07 23.83 7.24
C GLY A 141 -1.39 25.27 6.87
N TRP A 142 -2.41 25.85 7.49
CA TRP A 142 -2.81 27.24 7.32
C TRP A 142 -2.58 27.99 8.63
N ARG A 143 -1.88 29.12 8.57
CA ARG A 143 -1.69 29.99 9.72
C ARG A 143 -2.76 31.07 9.72
N SER A 144 -3.53 31.16 10.80
CA SER A 144 -4.49 32.25 10.99
C SER A 144 -3.77 33.57 11.29
N SER A 145 -4.45 34.70 11.03
CA SER A 145 -3.97 36.03 11.42
C SER A 145 -3.78 36.17 12.94
N THR A 146 -4.48 35.36 13.73
CA THR A 146 -4.32 35.28 15.19
C THR A 146 -3.13 34.43 15.64
N GLY A 147 -2.32 33.90 14.72
CA GLY A 147 -1.16 33.04 15.01
C GLY A 147 -1.47 31.57 15.28
N VAL A 148 -2.75 31.18 15.25
CA VAL A 148 -3.18 29.79 15.43
C VAL A 148 -2.98 29.01 14.13
N ASP A 149 -2.19 27.94 14.20
CA ASP A 149 -1.98 27.01 13.08
C ASP A 149 -3.14 26.01 13.00
N ARG A 150 -3.75 25.91 11.81
CA ARG A 150 -4.85 25.00 11.50
C ARG A 150 -4.44 24.02 10.42
N LYS A 151 -5.03 22.83 10.47
CA LYS A 151 -4.78 21.77 9.49
C LYS A 151 -6.04 21.55 8.67
N VAL A 152 -5.90 21.76 7.37
CA VAL A 152 -7.01 21.64 6.42
C VAL A 152 -6.66 20.63 5.34
N TRP A 153 -7.69 20.00 4.80
CA TRP A 153 -7.62 19.06 3.70
C TRP A 153 -8.27 19.70 2.49
N GLN A 154 -7.53 19.78 1.39
CA GLN A 154 -7.97 20.42 0.17
C GLN A 154 -7.69 19.52 -1.03
N CYS A 155 -8.57 19.56 -2.03
CA CYS A 155 -8.34 18.89 -3.30
C CYS A 155 -6.97 19.27 -3.89
N SER A 156 -6.19 18.26 -4.30
CA SER A 156 -4.85 18.46 -4.87
C SER A 156 -4.86 19.28 -6.18
N GLU A 157 -5.95 19.22 -6.94
CA GLU A 157 -6.10 19.95 -8.20
C GLU A 157 -6.39 21.44 -8.00
N TRP A 158 -6.77 21.89 -6.80
CA TRP A 158 -7.16 23.29 -6.54
C TRP A 158 -6.07 24.31 -6.94
N TYR A 159 -4.78 24.00 -6.71
CA TYR A 159 -3.64 24.89 -7.03
C TYR A 159 -2.68 24.32 -8.07
N LYS A 160 -3.09 23.33 -8.87
CA LYS A 160 -2.14 22.65 -9.77
C LYS A 160 -1.58 23.58 -10.85
N PHE A 161 -2.39 24.55 -11.28
CA PHE A 161 -1.97 25.60 -12.20
C PHE A 161 -2.11 26.94 -11.49
N LYS A 162 -1.09 27.79 -11.61
CA LYS A 162 -1.21 29.19 -11.19
C LYS A 162 -2.30 29.84 -12.04
N GLU A 163 -3.10 30.70 -11.42
CA GLU A 163 -4.11 31.55 -12.08
C GLU A 163 -5.32 30.84 -12.71
N VAL A 164 -5.38 29.50 -12.66
CA VAL A 164 -6.55 28.71 -13.11
C VAL A 164 -7.15 27.97 -11.92
N MET A 165 -8.45 28.19 -11.66
CA MET A 165 -9.18 27.41 -10.67
C MET A 165 -9.32 25.97 -11.17
N GLY A 166 -8.58 25.02 -10.57
CA GLY A 166 -8.57 23.63 -11.04
C GLY A 166 -9.81 22.84 -10.61
N CYS A 167 -10.16 22.88 -9.33
CA CYS A 167 -11.33 22.20 -8.77
C CYS A 167 -12.03 23.13 -7.78
N ALA A 168 -13.35 23.23 -7.81
CA ALA A 168 -14.12 24.14 -6.95
C ALA A 168 -14.48 23.53 -5.57
N ASN A 169 -14.05 22.29 -5.30
CA ASN A 169 -14.39 21.61 -4.05
C ASN A 169 -13.85 22.37 -2.83
N ARG A 170 -14.65 22.44 -1.76
CA ARG A 170 -14.29 23.14 -0.55
C ARG A 170 -13.21 22.37 0.23
N HIS A 171 -12.43 23.13 1.00
CA HIS A 171 -11.54 22.53 1.98
C HIS A 171 -12.35 22.03 3.19
N VAL A 172 -11.80 21.05 3.89
CA VAL A 172 -12.38 20.48 5.10
C VAL A 172 -11.34 20.55 6.22
N GLU A 173 -11.75 21.00 7.40
CA GLU A 173 -10.86 21.01 8.58
C GLU A 173 -10.57 19.57 9.04
N GLU A 174 -9.34 19.32 9.50
CA GLU A 174 -8.94 17.98 9.95
C GLU A 174 -9.81 17.50 11.13
N GLU A 175 -10.22 18.39 12.03
CA GLU A 175 -11.11 18.06 13.15
C GLU A 175 -12.47 17.54 12.68
N THR A 176 -13.04 18.15 11.63
CA THR A 176 -14.30 17.71 11.04
C THR A 176 -14.19 16.31 10.47
N LEU A 177 -13.06 15.99 9.82
CA LEU A 177 -12.81 14.64 9.28
C LEU A 177 -12.64 13.60 10.39
N ILE A 178 -11.97 13.95 11.49
CA ILE A 178 -11.84 13.07 12.66
C ILE A 178 -13.22 12.77 13.26
N LYS A 179 -14.07 13.79 13.45
CA LYS A 179 -15.43 13.63 13.95
C LYS A 179 -16.27 12.76 13.01
N ALA A 180 -16.22 13.03 11.70
CA ALA A 180 -16.92 12.22 10.71
C ALA A 180 -16.48 10.75 10.73
N TYR A 181 -15.19 10.49 10.85
CA TYR A 181 -14.66 9.13 11.00
C TYR A 181 -15.18 8.45 12.27
N GLN A 182 -15.14 9.14 13.41
CA GLN A 182 -15.66 8.59 14.68
C GLN A 182 -17.15 8.27 14.60
N MET A 183 -17.95 9.16 13.99
CA MET A 183 -19.38 8.91 13.79
C MET A 183 -19.62 7.69 12.92
N ALA A 184 -18.92 7.57 11.78
CA ALA A 184 -19.05 6.42 10.89
C ALA A 184 -18.61 5.12 11.57
N TRP A 185 -17.51 5.16 12.33
CA TRP A 185 -17.02 4.00 13.08
C TRP A 185 -17.99 3.56 14.17
N ASN A 186 -18.51 4.50 14.96
CA ASN A 186 -19.47 4.19 16.03
C ASN A 186 -20.75 3.60 15.44
N ALA A 187 -21.27 4.16 14.35
CA ALA A 187 -22.43 3.61 13.65
C ALA A 187 -22.18 2.18 13.13
N LEU A 188 -20.96 1.89 12.63
CA LEU A 188 -20.59 0.54 12.21
C LEU A 188 -20.55 -0.44 13.38
N VAL A 189 -20.02 0.00 14.54
CA VAL A 189 -19.96 -0.83 15.75
C VAL A 189 -21.34 -1.09 16.35
N GLU A 190 -22.20 -0.06 16.40
CA GLU A 190 -23.57 -0.16 16.90
C GLU A 190 -24.42 -1.11 16.06
N ASN A 191 -24.28 -1.05 14.73
CA ASN A 191 -25.01 -1.90 13.79
C ASN A 191 -24.19 -3.11 13.32
N ARG A 192 -23.22 -3.57 14.13
CA ARG A 192 -22.33 -4.68 13.75
C ARG A 192 -23.09 -5.92 13.31
N ALA A 193 -24.19 -6.25 14.00
CA ALA A 193 -25.00 -7.42 13.71
C ALA A 193 -25.55 -7.41 12.28
N ASP A 194 -25.95 -6.24 11.77
CA ASP A 194 -26.52 -6.08 10.44
C ASP A 194 -25.46 -6.29 9.34
N PHE A 195 -24.19 -6.00 9.64
CA PHE A 195 -23.09 -6.22 8.70
C PHE A 195 -22.52 -7.64 8.73
N MET A 196 -22.83 -8.45 9.76
CA MET A 196 -22.26 -9.79 9.91
C MET A 196 -22.64 -10.70 8.74
N GLU A 197 -23.88 -10.66 8.26
CA GLU A 197 -24.33 -11.46 7.12
C GLU A 197 -23.51 -11.13 5.87
N GLN A 198 -23.38 -9.84 5.56
CA GLN A 198 -22.58 -9.36 4.44
C GLN A 198 -21.10 -9.78 4.56
N TRP A 199 -20.50 -9.69 5.75
CA TRP A 199 -19.11 -10.13 5.96
C TRP A 199 -18.97 -11.65 5.82
N THR A 200 -19.94 -12.43 6.29
CA THR A 200 -19.91 -13.89 6.09
C THR A 200 -20.00 -14.31 4.63
N GLU A 201 -20.76 -13.59 3.81
CA GLU A 201 -20.77 -13.79 2.36
C GLU A 201 -19.42 -13.39 1.73
N GLN A 202 -18.85 -12.25 2.15
CA GLN A 202 -17.56 -11.79 1.64
C GLN A 202 -16.40 -12.75 1.96
N LEU A 203 -16.45 -13.47 3.10
CA LEU A 203 -15.48 -14.53 3.42
C LEU A 203 -15.43 -15.63 2.35
N GLN A 204 -16.52 -15.83 1.61
CA GLN A 204 -16.64 -16.82 0.53
C GLN A 204 -16.37 -16.23 -0.85
N SER A 205 -15.99 -14.95 -0.94
CA SER A 205 -15.68 -14.29 -2.22
C SER A 205 -14.57 -15.01 -2.96
N GLU A 206 -14.72 -15.14 -4.28
CA GLU A 206 -13.68 -15.64 -5.18
C GLU A 206 -12.43 -14.74 -5.15
N ASN A 207 -12.60 -13.47 -4.79
CA ASN A 207 -11.48 -12.56 -4.58
C ASN A 207 -10.84 -12.83 -3.22
N LEU A 208 -9.71 -13.54 -3.22
CA LEU A 208 -8.96 -13.92 -2.02
C LEU A 208 -8.65 -12.74 -1.08
N LEU A 209 -8.45 -11.54 -1.62
CA LEU A 209 -8.20 -10.34 -0.82
C LEU A 209 -9.45 -9.82 -0.11
N GLU A 210 -10.61 -9.94 -0.73
CA GLU A 210 -11.90 -9.58 -0.10
C GLU A 210 -12.21 -10.60 0.99
N GLY A 211 -12.11 -11.90 0.69
CA GLY A 211 -12.31 -12.94 1.69
C GLY A 211 -11.29 -12.96 2.82
N TYR A 212 -10.09 -12.38 2.62
CA TYR A 212 -9.12 -12.18 3.71
C TYR A 212 -9.49 -10.99 4.63
N ARG A 213 -10.25 -10.02 4.12
CA ARG A 213 -10.55 -8.75 4.81
C ARG A 213 -11.92 -8.69 5.47
N ALA A 214 -12.82 -9.56 5.04
CA ALA A 214 -14.11 -9.77 5.66
C ALA A 214 -13.96 -10.31 7.09
#